data_AF-A0A1W1ZI39-F1
#
_entry.id   AF-A0A1W1ZI39-F1
#
_cell.length_a   1.000
_cell.length_b   1.000
_cell.length_c   1.000
_cell.angle_alpha   90.00
_cell.angle_beta   90.00
_cell.angle_gamma   90.00
#
_symmetry.space_group_name_H-M   'P 1'
#
loop_
_entity.id
_entity.type
_entity.pdbx_description
1 polymer ?
#
loop_
_entity_poly.entity_id
_entity_poly.type
_entity_poly.pdbx_seq_one_letter_code
_entity_poly.pdbx_strand_id
1 'polypeptide(L)'
;MQTQPTEETSFSTSQSETPSPRRMSPEKRERQIVNQAIAFFAKHGFEGQLRTLTEDLGITHTLLYHYFPTKADLIERVYQEVVVDRWKPEWQMLLSDEGKSTEAKFVEFYIDYAKTILTHDFVRILVFSGLSDKIFSDRFFKLLQTKILPLLIFETRKYCKVPVQQPTSEKEMELLLGLHGGIFYLGIRRWIYGASFQSETHQMSDEEIIQDRITSYLLSAQHLLKKEK
;
A
#
# COMPACT_ATOMS: atom_id res chain seq x y z
N MET A 1 -35.07 -82.40 -0.37
CA MET A 1 -35.02 -81.02 0.17
C MET A 1 -33.61 -80.79 0.67
N GLN A 2 -33.03 -79.64 0.29
CA GLN A 2 -31.89 -78.95 0.94
C GLN A 2 -30.50 -79.63 0.83
N THR A 3 -29.38 -78.98 0.56
CA THR A 3 -29.02 -77.59 0.19
C THR A 3 -27.54 -77.66 -0.21
N GLN A 4 -27.15 -77.04 -1.32
CA GLN A 4 -25.74 -76.77 -1.65
C GLN A 4 -25.17 -75.74 -0.65
N PRO A 5 -23.89 -75.81 -0.24
CA PRO A 5 -23.26 -74.71 0.48
C PRO A 5 -22.75 -73.65 -0.49
N THR A 6 -23.11 -72.43 -0.13
CA THR A 6 -22.92 -71.12 -0.76
C THR A 6 -21.44 -70.74 -0.92
N GLU A 7 -21.08 -70.20 -2.09
CA GLU A 7 -19.86 -69.42 -2.30
C GLU A 7 -19.92 -68.14 -1.46
N GLU A 8 -19.15 -68.07 -0.37
CA GLU A 8 -18.90 -66.82 0.34
C GLU A 8 -17.92 -65.96 -0.46
N THR A 9 -18.47 -65.02 -1.21
CA THR A 9 -17.74 -63.93 -1.83
C THR A 9 -17.28 -62.98 -0.73
N SER A 10 -16.01 -63.06 -0.33
CA SER A 10 -15.39 -62.13 0.60
C SER A 10 -15.31 -60.73 -0.02
N PHE A 11 -16.22 -59.85 0.37
CA PHE A 11 -16.12 -58.41 0.11
C PHE A 11 -14.89 -57.87 0.85
N SER A 12 -13.82 -57.62 0.12
CA SER A 12 -12.69 -56.83 0.60
C SER A 12 -13.13 -55.36 0.66
N THR A 13 -13.51 -54.92 1.86
CA THR A 13 -13.78 -53.51 2.15
C THR A 13 -12.48 -52.73 1.98
N SER A 14 -12.29 -52.15 0.81
CA SER A 14 -11.22 -51.19 0.54
C SER A 14 -11.49 -49.95 1.37
N GLN A 15 -10.81 -49.82 2.51
CA GLN A 15 -10.80 -48.58 3.29
C GLN A 15 -10.19 -47.49 2.43
N SER A 16 -11.02 -46.55 1.97
CA SER A 16 -10.58 -45.30 1.38
C SER A 16 -9.92 -44.47 2.49
N GLU A 17 -8.59 -44.47 2.55
CA GLU A 17 -7.82 -43.53 3.36
C GLU A 17 -8.17 -42.10 2.91
N THR A 18 -8.95 -41.41 3.73
CA THR A 18 -9.13 -39.96 3.62
C THR A 18 -7.76 -39.28 3.74
N PRO A 19 -7.35 -38.42 2.80
CA PRO A 19 -6.06 -37.76 2.87
C PRO A 19 -6.04 -36.85 4.10
N SER A 20 -5.12 -37.11 5.01
CA SER A 20 -4.82 -36.24 6.16
C SER A 20 -4.59 -34.81 5.66
N PRO A 21 -5.15 -33.77 6.32
CA PRO A 21 -4.98 -32.39 5.89
C PRO A 21 -3.49 -32.07 5.86
N ARG A 22 -2.94 -31.84 4.65
CA ARG A 22 -1.53 -31.46 4.46
C ARG A 22 -1.22 -30.28 5.38
N ARG A 23 -0.39 -30.52 6.39
CA ARG A 23 0.11 -29.50 7.32
C ARG A 23 0.68 -28.34 6.50
N MET A 24 0.09 -27.15 6.64
CA MET A 24 0.60 -25.96 5.95
C MET A 24 2.06 -25.73 6.37
N SER A 25 2.91 -25.30 5.43
CA SER A 25 4.28 -24.94 5.75
C SER A 25 4.29 -23.69 6.65
N PRO A 26 5.34 -23.51 7.48
CA PRO A 26 5.47 -22.34 8.33
C PRO A 26 5.39 -21.01 7.56
N GLU A 27 5.98 -20.93 6.38
CA GLU A 27 6.01 -19.70 5.55
C GLU A 27 4.62 -19.37 5.00
N LYS A 28 3.87 -20.39 4.57
CA LYS A 28 2.47 -20.21 4.14
C LYS A 28 1.59 -19.77 5.29
N ARG A 29 1.86 -20.25 6.51
CA ARG A 29 1.13 -19.85 7.71
C ARG A 29 1.45 -18.41 8.09
N GLU A 30 2.72 -18.03 8.10
CA GLU A 30 3.13 -16.65 8.36
C GLU A 30 2.45 -15.68 7.37
N ARG A 31 2.52 -15.98 6.07
CA ARG A 31 1.87 -15.15 5.03
C ARG A 31 0.36 -15.05 5.24
N GLN A 32 -0.30 -16.14 5.63
CA GLN A 32 -1.73 -16.12 5.96
C GLN A 32 -2.03 -15.16 7.13
N ILE A 33 -1.22 -15.22 8.19
CA ILE A 33 -1.36 -14.35 9.36
C ILE A 33 -1.15 -12.89 8.95
N VAL A 34 -0.11 -12.58 8.17
CA VAL A 34 0.19 -11.22 7.73
C VAL A 34 -0.93 -10.66 6.86
N ASN A 35 -1.41 -11.43 5.87
CA ASN A 35 -2.51 -10.99 4.99
C ASN A 35 -3.76 -10.62 5.81
N GLN A 36 -4.11 -11.44 6.80
CA GLN A 36 -5.27 -11.14 7.64
C GLN A 36 -4.99 -9.96 8.58
N ALA A 37 -3.77 -9.81 9.09
CA ALA A 37 -3.39 -8.66 9.91
C ALA A 37 -3.49 -7.35 9.11
N ILE A 38 -3.08 -7.34 7.84
CA ILE A 38 -3.25 -6.19 6.93
C ILE A 38 -4.73 -5.82 6.83
N ALA A 39 -5.59 -6.78 6.51
CA ALA A 39 -7.03 -6.55 6.40
C ALA A 39 -7.65 -6.09 7.74
N PHE A 40 -7.21 -6.68 8.84
CA PHE A 40 -7.66 -6.34 10.18
C PHE A 40 -7.29 -4.90 10.55
N PHE A 41 -6.04 -4.49 10.39
CA PHE A 41 -5.60 -3.12 10.68
C PHE A 41 -6.22 -2.11 9.71
N ALA A 42 -6.44 -2.47 8.45
CA ALA A 42 -7.19 -1.63 7.52
C ALA A 42 -8.64 -1.44 7.97
N LYS A 43 -9.26 -2.43 8.63
CA LYS A 43 -10.66 -2.34 9.07
C LYS A 43 -10.80 -1.66 10.44
N HIS A 44 -9.94 -2.00 11.39
CA HIS A 44 -10.10 -1.68 12.81
C HIS A 44 -9.05 -0.69 13.36
N GLY A 45 -8.03 -0.34 12.56
CA GLY A 45 -6.89 0.44 13.03
C GLY A 45 -5.97 -0.33 13.98
N PHE A 46 -4.90 0.33 14.43
CA PHE A 46 -3.91 -0.31 15.29
C PHE A 46 -4.37 -0.51 16.73
N GLU A 47 -5.43 0.13 17.21
CA GLU A 47 -5.99 -0.10 18.55
C GLU A 47 -6.82 -1.38 18.66
N GLY A 48 -7.08 -2.06 17.53
CA GLY A 48 -7.83 -3.31 17.51
C GLY A 48 -7.22 -4.40 18.41
N GLN A 49 -8.10 -5.17 19.06
CA GLN A 49 -7.69 -6.29 19.91
C GLN A 49 -7.25 -7.46 19.04
N LEU A 50 -6.00 -7.93 19.21
CA LEU A 50 -5.45 -9.07 18.44
C LEU A 50 -6.23 -10.37 18.66
N ARG A 51 -7.00 -10.47 19.74
CA ARG A 51 -7.93 -11.58 19.96
C ARG A 51 -8.93 -11.73 18.81
N THR A 52 -9.50 -10.63 18.33
CA THR A 52 -10.43 -10.63 17.19
C THR A 52 -9.73 -11.11 15.91
N LEU A 53 -8.48 -10.70 15.68
CA LEU A 53 -7.68 -11.19 14.56
C LEU A 53 -7.50 -12.72 14.61
N THR A 54 -7.20 -13.28 15.79
CA THR A 54 -7.00 -14.72 15.94
C THR A 54 -8.29 -15.52 15.80
N GLU A 55 -9.42 -14.98 16.26
CA GLU A 55 -10.75 -15.55 16.08
C GLU A 55 -11.12 -15.60 14.59
N ASP A 56 -10.93 -14.50 13.85
CA ASP A 56 -11.16 -14.43 12.40
C ASP A 56 -10.24 -15.40 11.62
N LEU A 57 -9.01 -15.62 12.08
CA LEU A 57 -8.05 -16.55 11.49
C LEU A 57 -8.31 -18.02 11.85
N GLY A 58 -9.12 -18.29 12.87
CA GLY A 58 -9.27 -19.63 13.45
C GLY A 58 -7.96 -20.19 14.04
N ILE A 59 -7.08 -19.33 14.57
CA ILE A 59 -5.83 -19.74 15.23
C ILE A 59 -5.84 -19.37 16.72
N THR A 60 -4.95 -19.99 17.50
CA THR A 60 -4.78 -19.62 18.91
C THR A 60 -3.92 -18.37 19.04
N HIS A 61 -4.13 -17.63 20.14
CA HIS A 61 -3.29 -16.48 20.49
C HIS A 61 -1.81 -16.88 20.70
N THR A 62 -1.57 -18.07 21.24
CA THR A 62 -0.24 -18.66 21.36
C THR A 62 0.41 -18.88 20.00
N LEU A 63 -0.34 -19.34 18.99
CA LEU A 63 0.21 -19.53 17.66
C LEU A 63 0.57 -18.19 17.01
N LEU A 64 -0.27 -17.16 17.17
CA LEU A 64 0.07 -15.82 16.69
C LEU A 64 1.40 -15.33 17.29
N TYR A 65 1.55 -15.43 18.61
CA TYR A 65 2.77 -15.01 19.30
C TYR A 65 3.99 -15.89 19.04
N HIS A 66 3.81 -17.11 18.55
CA HIS A 66 4.91 -17.92 18.06
C HIS A 66 5.56 -17.32 16.81
N TYR A 67 4.76 -16.75 15.89
CA TYR A 67 5.27 -16.08 14.68
C TYR A 67 5.66 -14.61 14.95
N PHE A 68 4.86 -13.92 15.77
CA PHE A 68 5.04 -12.49 16.04
C PHE A 68 5.04 -12.27 17.56
N PRO A 69 6.21 -12.36 18.23
CA PRO A 69 6.31 -12.32 19.69
C PRO A 69 5.63 -11.11 20.34
N THR A 70 5.57 -9.99 19.62
CA THR A 70 4.85 -8.79 20.03
C THR A 70 3.91 -8.29 18.94
N LYS A 71 2.95 -7.44 19.33
CA LYS A 71 2.12 -6.69 18.38
C LYS A 71 2.97 -5.79 17.47
N ALA A 72 4.07 -5.26 18.00
CA ALA A 72 5.01 -4.43 17.22
C ALA A 72 5.68 -5.24 16.10
N ASP A 73 6.05 -6.51 16.34
CA ASP A 73 6.62 -7.38 15.31
C ASP A 73 5.62 -7.66 14.18
N LEU A 74 4.34 -7.85 14.52
CA LEU A 74 3.28 -8.01 13.52
C LEU A 74 3.08 -6.71 12.72
N ILE A 75 3.08 -5.55 13.37
CA ILE A 75 2.96 -4.24 12.72
C ILE A 75 4.17 -3.99 11.81
N GLU A 76 5.38 -4.35 12.24
CA GLU A 76 6.59 -4.23 11.43
C GLU A 76 6.47 -5.08 10.16
N ARG A 77 6.03 -6.33 10.30
CA ARG A 77 5.85 -7.22 9.16
C ARG A 77 4.78 -6.73 8.19
N VAL A 78 3.72 -6.08 8.70
CA VAL A 78 2.69 -5.39 7.90
C VAL A 78 3.28 -4.18 7.18
N TYR A 79 4.10 -3.37 7.85
CA TYR A 79 4.79 -2.22 7.23
C TYR A 79 5.71 -2.67 6.11
N GLN A 80 6.47 -3.75 6.31
CA GLN A 80 7.31 -4.34 5.27
C GLN A 80 6.49 -4.68 4.02
N GLU A 81 5.33 -5.34 4.18
CA GLU A 81 4.52 -5.80 3.05
C GLU A 81 3.75 -4.68 2.33
N VAL A 82 3.24 -3.72 3.09
CA VAL A 82 2.35 -2.68 2.57
C VAL A 82 3.13 -1.46 2.07
N VAL A 83 4.35 -1.24 2.59
CA VAL A 83 5.19 -0.09 2.22
C VAL A 83 6.47 -0.54 1.53
N VAL A 84 7.33 -1.29 2.21
CA VAL A 84 8.71 -1.53 1.74
C VAL A 84 8.75 -2.42 0.50
N ASP A 85 8.03 -3.54 0.51
CA ASP A 85 7.98 -4.50 -0.60
C ASP A 85 7.34 -3.90 -1.86
N ARG A 86 6.52 -2.86 -1.69
CA ARG A 86 5.87 -2.13 -2.77
C ARG A 86 6.64 -0.89 -3.20
N TRP A 87 7.68 -0.53 -2.47
CA TRP A 87 8.49 0.63 -2.77
C TRP A 87 9.45 0.33 -3.91
N LYS A 88 9.24 0.97 -5.06
CA LYS A 88 10.00 0.70 -6.29
C LYS A 88 11.27 1.56 -6.36
N PRO A 89 12.47 0.97 -6.34
CA PRO A 89 13.72 1.71 -6.58
C PRO A 89 13.73 2.44 -7.93
N GLU A 90 13.00 1.91 -8.92
CA GLU A 90 12.85 2.46 -10.26
C GLU A 90 12.28 3.87 -10.28
N TRP A 91 11.53 4.28 -9.27
CA TRP A 91 11.04 5.67 -9.17
C TRP A 91 12.18 6.68 -9.04
N GLN A 92 13.22 6.35 -8.28
CA GLN A 92 14.38 7.25 -8.17
C GLN A 92 15.15 7.30 -9.49
N MET A 93 15.30 6.16 -10.17
CA MET A 93 15.94 6.09 -11.49
C MET A 93 15.17 6.91 -12.54
N LEU A 94 13.84 6.78 -12.57
CA LEU A 94 12.95 7.55 -13.44
C LEU A 94 13.07 9.06 -13.21
N LEU A 95 13.03 9.49 -11.94
CA LEU A 95 13.10 10.91 -11.61
C LEU A 95 14.49 11.51 -11.90
N SER A 96 15.55 10.70 -11.87
CA SER A 96 16.91 11.11 -12.22
C SER A 96 17.26 11.03 -13.71
N ASP A 97 16.39 10.49 -14.57
CA ASP A 97 16.66 10.29 -16.00
C ASP A 97 16.79 11.63 -16.76
N GLU A 98 17.97 11.98 -17.27
CA GLU A 98 18.16 13.23 -18.01
C GLU A 98 17.52 13.25 -19.40
N GLY A 99 17.12 12.10 -19.94
CA GLY A 99 16.51 11.98 -21.27
C GLY A 99 15.00 12.32 -21.30
N LYS A 100 14.35 12.44 -20.14
CA LYS A 100 12.91 12.71 -20.04
C LYS A 100 12.61 14.14 -19.60
N SER A 101 11.50 14.70 -20.10
CA SER A 101 10.99 15.97 -19.60
C SER A 101 10.49 15.82 -18.16
N THR A 102 10.57 16.91 -17.37
CA THR A 102 10.07 16.92 -15.99
C THR A 102 8.60 16.51 -15.90
N GLU A 103 7.77 16.96 -16.83
CA GLU A 103 6.35 16.58 -16.89
C GLU A 103 6.17 15.07 -17.10
N ALA A 104 6.87 14.49 -18.08
CA ALA A 104 6.80 13.04 -18.34
C ALA A 104 7.23 12.23 -17.12
N LYS A 105 8.33 12.62 -16.45
CA LYS A 105 8.80 11.97 -15.22
C LYS A 105 7.74 11.98 -14.12
N PHE A 106 7.10 13.14 -13.90
CA PHE A 106 6.09 13.29 -12.87
C PHE A 106 4.87 12.45 -13.19
N VAL A 107 4.40 12.47 -14.44
CA VAL A 107 3.21 11.72 -14.87
C VAL A 107 3.45 10.22 -14.71
N GLU A 108 4.57 9.71 -15.23
CA GLU A 108 4.92 8.30 -15.11
C GLU A 108 5.10 7.88 -13.65
N PHE A 109 5.80 8.69 -12.85
CA PHE A 109 6.00 8.41 -11.43
C PHE A 109 4.68 8.36 -10.67
N TYR A 110 3.83 9.39 -10.81
CA TYR A 110 2.62 9.50 -10.00
C TYR A 110 1.53 8.51 -10.44
N ILE A 111 1.45 8.16 -11.72
CA ILE A 111 0.56 7.08 -12.18
C ILE A 111 0.97 5.76 -11.54
N ASP A 112 2.25 5.42 -11.59
CA ASP A 112 2.73 4.15 -11.03
C ASP A 112 2.68 4.14 -9.48
N TYR A 113 3.00 5.26 -8.85
CA TYR A 113 2.85 5.47 -7.40
C TYR A 113 1.39 5.31 -6.98
N ALA A 114 0.44 5.94 -7.68
CA ALA A 114 -0.98 5.83 -7.35
C ALA A 114 -1.47 4.38 -7.44
N LYS A 115 -1.10 3.67 -8.52
CA LYS A 115 -1.44 2.25 -8.71
C LYS A 115 -0.80 1.33 -7.66
N THR A 116 0.45 1.59 -7.30
CA THR A 116 1.24 0.71 -6.43
C THR A 116 0.95 0.93 -4.94
N ILE A 117 0.84 2.19 -4.52
CA ILE A 117 0.76 2.58 -3.10
C ILE A 117 -0.68 2.82 -2.66
N LEU A 118 -1.53 3.47 -3.46
CA LEU A 118 -2.88 3.91 -3.04
C LEU A 118 -3.93 2.78 -3.06
N THR A 119 -3.53 1.61 -2.60
CA THR A 119 -4.42 0.47 -2.36
C THR A 119 -5.30 0.69 -1.14
N HIS A 120 -6.42 -0.03 -1.10
CA HIS A 120 -7.38 0.02 0.00
C HIS A 120 -6.70 -0.07 1.38
N ASP A 121 -5.87 -1.09 1.57
CA ASP A 121 -5.27 -1.37 2.88
C ASP A 121 -4.27 -0.29 3.28
N PHE A 122 -3.39 0.13 2.36
CA PHE A 122 -2.43 1.19 2.61
C PHE A 122 -3.11 2.48 3.06
N VAL A 123 -4.11 2.95 2.31
CA VAL A 123 -4.78 4.22 2.59
C VAL A 123 -5.46 4.19 3.96
N ARG A 124 -6.16 3.09 4.27
CA ARG A 124 -6.87 2.95 5.54
C ARG A 124 -5.91 2.82 6.72
N ILE A 125 -4.85 2.02 6.59
CA ILE A 125 -3.82 1.88 7.62
C ILE A 125 -3.13 3.23 7.88
N LEU A 126 -2.78 3.98 6.82
CA LEU A 126 -2.14 5.29 6.96
C LEU A 126 -3.05 6.27 7.69
N VAL A 127 -4.34 6.33 7.35
CA VAL A 127 -5.33 7.19 8.02
C VAL A 127 -5.51 6.81 9.49
N PHE A 128 -5.69 5.51 9.79
CA PHE A 128 -5.81 5.06 11.18
C PHE A 128 -4.55 5.38 11.99
N SER A 129 -3.36 5.20 11.42
CA SER A 129 -2.10 5.57 12.09
C SER A 129 -2.05 7.06 12.40
N GLY A 130 -2.44 7.90 11.44
CA GLY A 130 -2.46 9.36 11.60
C GLY A 130 -3.39 9.85 12.72
N LEU A 131 -4.42 9.05 13.07
CA LEU A 131 -5.38 9.34 14.13
C LEU A 131 -4.99 8.70 15.49
N SER A 132 -3.88 7.96 15.55
CA SER A 132 -3.43 7.17 16.71
C SER A 132 -1.97 7.57 17.06
N ASP A 133 -1.08 6.59 17.27
CA ASP A 133 0.31 6.77 17.68
C ASP A 133 1.20 7.40 16.59
N LYS A 134 0.75 7.42 15.33
CA LYS A 134 1.44 7.91 14.13
C LYS A 134 2.70 7.15 13.73
N ILE A 135 3.05 6.03 14.37
CA ILE A 135 4.32 5.33 14.12
C ILE A 135 4.44 4.88 12.66
N PHE A 136 3.37 4.29 12.11
CA PHE A 136 3.34 3.86 10.72
C PHE A 136 3.40 5.06 9.75
N SER A 137 2.58 6.08 9.99
CA SER A 137 2.54 7.27 9.12
C SER A 137 3.84 8.07 9.13
N ASP A 138 4.47 8.24 10.29
CA ASP A 138 5.72 9.00 10.44
C ASP A 138 6.85 8.32 9.66
N ARG A 139 6.94 7.00 9.74
CA ARG A 139 7.92 6.21 8.96
C ARG A 139 7.67 6.32 7.46
N PHE A 140 6.41 6.22 7.03
CA PHE A 140 6.07 6.38 5.61
C PHE A 140 6.42 7.79 5.09
N PHE A 141 6.03 8.85 5.80
CA PHE A 141 6.36 10.21 5.38
C PHE A 141 7.86 10.48 5.42
N LYS A 142 8.59 9.90 6.39
CA LYS A 142 10.06 9.97 6.40
C LYS A 142 10.67 9.33 5.17
N LEU A 143 10.14 8.19 4.71
CA LEU A 143 10.60 7.53 3.48
C LEU A 143 10.36 8.43 2.26
N LEU A 144 9.15 8.99 2.11
CA LEU A 144 8.83 9.93 1.03
C LEU A 144 9.75 11.16 1.04
N GLN A 145 9.90 11.80 2.20
CA GLN A 145 10.71 13.01 2.38
C GLN A 145 12.20 12.77 2.08
N THR A 146 12.69 11.56 2.30
CA THR A 146 14.11 11.25 2.10
C THR A 146 14.43 10.71 0.72
N LYS A 147 13.49 10.02 0.06
CA LYS A 147 13.76 9.30 -1.19
C LYS A 147 13.12 9.92 -2.44
N ILE A 148 11.99 10.61 -2.30
CA ILE A 148 11.20 11.07 -3.46
C ILE A 148 11.10 12.58 -3.51
N LEU A 149 10.67 13.23 -2.43
CA LEU A 149 10.43 14.68 -2.44
C LEU A 149 11.65 15.49 -2.89
N PRO A 150 12.90 15.17 -2.49
CA PRO A 150 14.07 15.91 -2.96
C PRO A 150 14.27 15.81 -4.48
N LEU A 151 13.97 14.66 -5.09
CA LEU A 151 14.08 14.46 -6.53
C LEU A 151 13.01 15.25 -7.29
N LEU A 152 11.78 15.24 -6.78
CA LEU A 152 10.69 16.04 -7.35
C LEU A 152 10.99 17.54 -7.25
N ILE A 153 11.47 18.03 -6.10
CA ILE A 153 11.87 19.43 -5.93
C ILE A 153 12.98 19.80 -6.92
N PHE A 154 14.00 18.95 -7.05
CA PHE A 154 15.10 19.17 -7.99
C PHE A 154 14.62 19.29 -9.45
N GLU A 155 13.73 18.39 -9.87
CA GLU A 155 13.13 18.42 -11.20
C GLU A 155 12.20 19.64 -11.40
N THR A 156 11.42 20.03 -10.39
CA THR A 156 10.62 21.26 -10.42
C THR A 156 11.51 22.49 -10.61
N ARG A 157 12.67 22.57 -9.93
CA ARG A 157 13.62 23.67 -10.09
C ARG A 157 14.21 23.72 -11.50
N LYS A 158 14.59 22.57 -12.06
CA LYS A 158 15.03 22.44 -13.46
C LYS A 158 13.97 22.97 -14.42
N TYR A 159 12.72 22.52 -14.26
CA TYR A 159 11.59 22.98 -15.07
C TYR A 159 11.37 24.51 -14.97
N CYS A 160 11.48 25.05 -13.75
CA CYS A 160 11.31 26.48 -13.49
C CYS A 160 12.53 27.32 -13.89
N LYS A 161 13.67 26.71 -14.24
CA LYS A 161 14.95 27.38 -14.52
C LYS A 161 15.44 28.25 -13.34
N VAL A 162 15.25 27.77 -12.12
CA VAL A 162 15.73 28.42 -10.88
C VAL A 162 16.95 27.68 -10.31
N PRO A 163 17.78 28.31 -9.46
CA PRO A 163 18.99 27.68 -8.92
C PRO A 163 18.69 26.38 -8.17
N VAL A 164 19.48 25.33 -8.44
CA VAL A 164 19.27 24.00 -7.84
C VAL A 164 20.05 23.79 -6.53
N GLN A 165 21.03 24.65 -6.23
CA GLN A 165 21.95 24.51 -5.09
C GLN A 165 21.42 25.06 -3.77
N GLN A 166 20.23 25.69 -3.75
CA GLN A 166 19.67 26.27 -2.54
C GLN A 166 18.98 25.19 -1.68
N PRO A 167 18.91 25.34 -0.35
CA PRO A 167 18.04 24.51 0.48
C PRO A 167 16.59 24.55 -0.02
N THR A 168 15.83 23.48 0.18
CA THR A 168 14.39 23.49 -0.11
C THR A 168 13.70 24.52 0.76
N SER A 169 13.02 25.49 0.15
CA SER A 169 12.19 26.45 0.86
C SER A 169 10.87 25.82 1.32
N GLU A 170 10.28 26.38 2.38
CA GLU A 170 8.94 25.99 2.84
C GLU A 170 7.90 26.08 1.73
N LYS A 171 7.95 27.15 0.93
CA LYS A 171 7.07 27.37 -0.22
C LYS A 171 7.18 26.27 -1.27
N GLU A 172 8.40 25.84 -1.62
CA GLU A 172 8.60 24.73 -2.55
C GLU A 172 8.05 23.41 -2.01
N MET A 173 8.28 23.17 -0.71
CA MET A 173 7.76 21.98 -0.02
C MET A 173 6.23 21.98 -0.03
N GLU A 174 5.58 23.06 0.42
CA GLU A 174 4.12 23.14 0.50
C GLU A 174 3.45 23.05 -0.87
N LEU A 175 4.04 23.66 -1.92
CA LEU A 175 3.54 23.49 -3.28
C LEU A 175 3.58 22.02 -3.72
N LEU A 176 4.70 21.33 -3.46
CA LEU A 176 4.84 19.92 -3.82
C LEU A 176 3.92 19.02 -2.96
N LEU A 177 3.79 19.31 -1.68
CA LEU A 177 2.87 18.60 -0.78
C LEU A 177 1.41 18.80 -1.19
N GLY A 178 1.06 19.96 -1.74
CA GLY A 178 -0.25 20.21 -2.35
C GLY A 178 -0.52 19.28 -3.54
N LEU A 179 0.45 19.10 -4.44
CA LEU A 179 0.36 18.12 -5.53
C LEU A 179 0.22 16.69 -4.99
N HIS A 180 1.14 16.29 -4.10
CA HIS A 180 1.16 14.93 -3.55
C HIS A 180 -0.13 14.60 -2.79
N GLY A 181 -0.62 15.53 -1.97
CA GLY A 181 -1.87 15.43 -1.25
C GLY A 181 -3.08 15.35 -2.18
N GLY A 182 -3.09 16.13 -3.26
CA GLY A 182 -4.13 16.07 -4.29
C GLY A 182 -4.21 14.71 -5.00
N ILE A 183 -3.07 14.03 -5.19
CA ILE A 183 -3.01 12.68 -5.76
C ILE A 183 -3.40 11.63 -4.71
N PHE A 184 -2.89 11.76 -3.48
CA PHE A 184 -3.29 10.89 -2.37
C PHE A 184 -4.80 10.94 -2.09
N TYR A 185 -5.43 12.10 -2.32
CA TYR A 185 -6.87 12.27 -2.17
C TYR A 185 -7.70 11.33 -3.08
N LEU A 186 -7.15 10.85 -4.20
CA LEU A 186 -7.80 9.81 -5.02
C LEU A 186 -8.05 8.54 -4.19
N GLY A 187 -7.06 8.14 -3.40
CA GLY A 187 -7.16 7.00 -2.48
C GLY A 187 -8.17 7.26 -1.36
N ILE A 188 -8.15 8.45 -0.76
CA ILE A 188 -9.13 8.83 0.29
C ILE A 188 -10.56 8.79 -0.25
N ARG A 189 -10.80 9.42 -1.40
CA ARG A 189 -12.08 9.39 -2.10
C ARG A 189 -12.59 7.96 -2.28
N ARG A 190 -11.72 7.08 -2.79
CA ARG A 190 -12.09 5.71 -3.16
C ARG A 190 -12.30 4.80 -1.94
N TRP A 191 -11.43 4.90 -0.93
CA TRP A 191 -11.33 3.87 0.13
C TRP A 191 -11.79 4.34 1.52
N ILE A 192 -11.96 5.64 1.73
CA ILE A 192 -12.47 6.21 2.98
C ILE A 192 -13.91 6.69 2.79
N TYR A 193 -14.17 7.51 1.78
CA TYR A 193 -15.52 8.04 1.53
C TYR A 193 -16.39 7.06 0.73
N GLY A 194 -15.79 6.32 -0.22
CA GLY A 194 -16.46 5.27 -0.97
C GLY A 194 -17.62 5.79 -1.82
N ALA A 195 -18.71 5.02 -1.86
CA ALA A 195 -19.88 5.28 -2.70
C ALA A 195 -20.52 6.65 -2.45
N SER A 196 -20.46 7.17 -1.21
CA SER A 196 -21.03 8.46 -0.83
C SER A 196 -20.43 9.66 -1.58
N PHE A 197 -19.27 9.49 -2.20
CA PHE A 197 -18.57 10.54 -2.96
C PHE A 197 -18.43 10.20 -4.45
N GLN A 198 -18.80 9.00 -4.89
CA GLN A 198 -18.85 8.67 -6.32
C GLN A 198 -20.14 9.27 -6.90
N SER A 199 -20.04 10.41 -7.60
CA SER A 199 -21.14 10.81 -8.47
C SER A 199 -21.23 9.82 -9.61
N GLU A 200 -22.44 9.54 -10.10
CA GLU A 200 -22.72 8.70 -11.28
C GLU A 200 -22.03 9.19 -12.57
N THR A 201 -21.28 10.30 -12.50
CA THR A 201 -20.64 11.02 -13.60
C THR A 201 -19.10 10.99 -13.55
N HIS A 202 -18.48 9.99 -12.93
CA HIS A 202 -17.02 9.78 -13.04
C HIS A 202 -16.61 9.42 -14.47
N GLN A 203 -16.35 10.46 -15.28
CA GLN A 203 -15.95 10.31 -16.67
C GLN A 203 -14.42 10.28 -16.85
N MET A 204 -13.66 10.87 -15.92
CA MET A 204 -12.20 10.93 -16.01
C MET A 204 -11.54 9.73 -15.33
N SER A 205 -10.53 9.18 -15.99
CA SER A 205 -9.61 8.18 -15.44
C SER A 205 -8.67 8.77 -14.39
N ASP A 206 -8.08 7.89 -13.56
CA ASP A 206 -7.07 8.31 -12.59
C ASP A 206 -5.84 8.90 -13.30
N GLU A 207 -5.46 8.36 -14.47
CA GLU A 207 -4.35 8.89 -15.27
C GLU A 207 -4.59 10.33 -15.73
N GLU A 208 -5.78 10.64 -16.27
CA GLU A 208 -6.15 11.99 -16.72
C GLU A 208 -6.13 12.98 -15.55
N ILE A 209 -6.70 12.59 -14.40
CA ILE A 209 -6.70 13.45 -13.20
C ILE A 209 -5.27 13.71 -12.72
N ILE A 210 -4.39 12.71 -12.73
CA ILE A 210 -2.99 12.87 -12.33
C ILE A 210 -2.26 13.80 -13.31
N GLN A 211 -2.45 13.62 -14.61
CA GLN A 211 -1.84 14.46 -15.63
C GLN A 211 -2.27 15.93 -15.48
N ASP A 212 -3.56 16.20 -15.34
CA ASP A 212 -4.08 17.57 -15.15
C ASP A 212 -3.55 18.24 -13.88
N ARG A 213 -3.41 17.47 -12.79
CA ARG A 213 -2.82 17.96 -11.53
C ARG A 213 -1.34 18.30 -11.68
N ILE A 214 -0.58 17.50 -12.40
CA ILE A 214 0.85 17.75 -12.67
C ILE A 214 1.00 18.99 -13.54
N THR A 215 0.23 19.10 -14.62
CA THR A 215 0.20 20.29 -15.49
C THR A 215 -0.10 21.54 -14.67
N SER A 216 -1.15 21.50 -13.84
CA SER A 216 -1.55 22.62 -12.97
C SER A 216 -0.46 22.98 -11.96
N TYR A 217 0.19 21.98 -11.35
CA TYR A 217 1.31 22.19 -10.44
C TYR A 217 2.50 22.84 -11.14
N LEU A 218 2.94 22.33 -12.29
CA LEU A 218 4.12 22.83 -13.00
C LEU A 218 3.91 24.26 -13.50
N LEU A 219 2.73 24.59 -14.02
CA LEU A 219 2.37 25.97 -14.39
C LEU A 219 2.40 26.91 -13.18
N SER A 220 1.83 26.48 -12.05
CA SER A 220 1.83 27.25 -10.81
C SER A 220 3.24 27.45 -10.25
N ALA A 221 4.05 26.39 -10.21
CA ALA A 221 5.44 26.45 -9.77
C ALA A 221 6.27 27.41 -10.63
N GLN A 222 6.10 27.36 -11.95
CA GLN A 222 6.80 28.27 -12.86
C GLN A 222 6.43 29.74 -12.60
N HIS A 223 5.18 30.04 -12.29
CA HIS A 223 4.74 31.40 -11.97
C HIS A 223 5.23 31.87 -10.59
N LEU A 224 5.14 30.99 -9.58
CA LEU A 224 5.35 31.34 -8.18
C LEU A 224 6.83 31.34 -7.78
N LEU A 225 7.66 30.49 -8.39
CA LEU A 225 9.09 30.36 -8.06
C LEU A 225 9.98 31.30 -8.89
N LYS A 226 9.59 31.67 -10.11
CA LYS A 226 10.35 32.65 -10.93
C LYS A 226 10.24 34.09 -10.42
N LYS A 227 9.24 34.40 -9.60
CA LYS A 227 8.95 35.76 -9.10
C LYS A 227 9.90 36.25 -7.99
N GLU A 228 10.80 35.40 -7.50
CA GLU A 228 11.82 35.81 -6.53
C GLU A 228 13.03 36.38 -7.29
N LYS A 229 12.91 37.65 -7.69
CA LYS A 229 14.03 38.53 -8.09
C LYS A 229 14.03 39.77 -7.22
#